data_AF-A0A438GD26-F1
#
_entry.id   AF-A0A438GD26-F1
#
_cell.length_a   1.000
_cell.length_b   1.000
_cell.length_c   1.000
_cell.angle_alpha   90.00
_cell.angle_beta   90.00
_cell.angle_gamma   90.00
#
_symmetry.space_group_name_H-M   'P 1'
#
loop_
_entity.id
_entity.type
_entity.pdbx_description
1 polymer ?
#
loop_
_entity_poly.entity_id
_entity_poly.type
_entity_poly.pdbx_seq_one_letter_code
_entity_poly.pdbx_strand_id
1 'polypeptide(L)'
;MELPQNQNNYYGTVLVGVLVLCGFTVMDLADAVWVSHGGDLGNTRSRSIHDEPFINPVLISKLQLKWKFFTGDDTTATPAVADGVVYFPSWNGYLYAVNAFNGALVWRRHLGELTGLSPTGIVVNVTVSRTTPAVADDLIVIGIYGPAVVVAVNRLKGTLVWSTVLDPHPRSQITMSGTPYSGLVFLFIHAITIHKEK
;
A
#
# COMPACT_ATOMS: atom_id res chain seq x y z
N MET A 1 -47.83 11.11 -73.98
CA MET A 1 -47.32 12.00 -75.04
C MET A 1 -47.56 13.41 -74.48
N GLU A 2 -46.61 14.17 -73.93
CA GLU A 2 -45.15 14.22 -73.90
C GLU A 2 -44.65 14.72 -72.51
N LEU A 3 -43.46 14.30 -72.09
CA LEU A 3 -42.52 15.02 -71.20
C LEU A 3 -41.55 15.86 -72.10
N PRO A 4 -40.63 16.75 -71.65
CA PRO A 4 -40.05 17.02 -70.32
C PRO A 4 -39.83 18.54 -70.02
N GLN A 5 -39.29 19.01 -68.87
CA GLN A 5 -37.86 19.20 -68.49
C GLN A 5 -37.86 19.70 -67.02
N ASN A 6 -37.35 18.94 -66.04
CA ASN A 6 -35.98 18.98 -65.50
C ASN A 6 -35.44 20.39 -65.18
N GLN A 7 -35.34 20.73 -63.88
CA GLN A 7 -34.11 21.27 -63.29
C GLN A 7 -34.00 20.87 -61.81
N ASN A 8 -32.90 20.20 -61.52
CA ASN A 8 -32.38 19.83 -60.21
C ASN A 8 -32.24 21.04 -59.28
N ASN A 9 -32.37 20.84 -57.98
CA ASN A 9 -31.44 21.40 -56.99
C ASN A 9 -31.49 20.57 -55.70
N TYR A 10 -30.45 19.78 -55.51
CA TYR A 10 -30.12 19.11 -54.26
C TYR A 10 -29.50 20.14 -53.30
N TYR A 11 -30.16 20.42 -52.18
CA TYR A 11 -29.51 21.03 -51.02
C TYR A 11 -29.57 20.03 -49.88
N GLY A 12 -28.41 19.40 -49.63
CA GLY A 12 -28.20 18.45 -48.55
C GLY A 12 -28.19 19.14 -47.21
N THR A 13 -28.98 18.62 -46.27
CA THR A 13 -28.90 18.95 -44.86
C THR A 13 -27.91 17.97 -44.22
N VAL A 14 -26.67 18.40 -44.03
CA VAL A 14 -25.71 17.69 -43.18
C VAL A 14 -26.00 18.07 -41.74
N LEU A 15 -26.54 17.13 -40.96
CA LEU A 15 -26.66 17.26 -39.51
C LEU A 15 -25.24 17.24 -38.91
N VAL A 16 -24.74 18.38 -38.46
CA VAL A 16 -23.49 18.46 -37.69
C VAL A 16 -23.83 18.08 -36.24
N GLY A 17 -23.54 16.82 -35.88
CA GLY A 17 -23.57 16.38 -34.48
C GLY A 17 -22.41 17.01 -33.71
N VAL A 18 -22.71 17.83 -32.71
CA VAL A 18 -21.71 18.33 -31.76
C VAL A 18 -21.39 17.21 -30.79
N LEU A 19 -20.28 16.50 -31.05
CA LEU A 19 -19.67 15.57 -30.11
C LEU A 19 -18.99 16.39 -29.01
N VAL A 20 -19.66 16.52 -27.86
CA VAL A 20 -19.04 17.04 -26.63
C VAL A 20 -18.02 16.00 -26.17
N LEU A 21 -16.78 16.15 -26.62
CA LEU A 21 -15.63 15.50 -26.00
C LEU A 21 -15.47 16.10 -24.60
N CYS A 22 -16.12 15.47 -23.62
CA CYS A 22 -15.69 15.59 -22.23
C CYS A 22 -14.24 15.09 -22.20
N GLY A 23 -13.30 16.02 -22.19
CA GLY A 23 -11.91 15.73 -21.87
C GLY A 23 -11.88 15.19 -20.46
N PHE A 24 -11.87 13.87 -20.32
CA PHE A 24 -11.31 13.24 -19.14
C PHE A 24 -9.84 13.64 -19.17
N THR A 25 -9.49 14.69 -18.43
CA THR A 25 -8.11 14.88 -18.03
C THR A 25 -7.74 13.60 -17.29
N VAL A 26 -6.90 12.79 -17.90
CA VAL A 26 -6.16 11.76 -17.18
C VAL A 26 -5.44 12.56 -16.10
N MET A 27 -5.91 12.49 -14.86
CA MET A 27 -5.12 12.98 -13.74
C MET A 27 -3.83 12.20 -13.86
N ASP A 28 -2.74 12.92 -14.13
CA ASP A 28 -1.40 12.37 -14.01
C ASP A 28 -1.31 11.90 -12.56
N LEU A 29 -1.53 10.60 -12.36
CA LEU A 29 -1.33 9.93 -11.10
C LEU A 29 0.17 9.98 -10.91
N ALA A 30 0.63 11.05 -10.26
CA ALA A 30 1.86 10.98 -9.51
C ALA A 30 1.61 9.88 -8.46
N ASP A 31 1.85 8.64 -8.84
CA ASP A 31 1.74 7.48 -7.97
C ASP A 31 2.74 7.73 -6.85
N ALA A 32 2.23 8.14 -5.69
CA ALA A 32 3.04 8.23 -4.50
C ALA A 32 3.50 6.82 -4.17
N VAL A 33 4.73 6.50 -4.55
CA VAL A 33 5.35 5.20 -4.34
C VAL A 33 6.34 5.31 -3.18
N TRP A 34 6.08 4.53 -2.13
CA TRP A 34 6.95 4.37 -0.97
C TRP A 34 6.90 2.90 -0.55
N VAL A 35 7.69 2.05 -1.21
CA VAL A 35 7.51 0.60 -1.16
C VAL A 35 8.08 -0.08 0.09
N SER A 36 8.88 0.61 0.89
CA SER A 36 9.55 0.03 2.07
C SER A 36 10.02 1.10 3.06
N HIS A 37 10.65 0.71 4.16
CA HIS A 37 10.99 1.62 5.26
C HIS A 37 11.86 2.83 4.86
N GLY A 38 12.67 2.66 3.81
CA GLY A 38 13.64 3.64 3.37
C GLY A 38 13.19 4.50 2.19
N GLY A 39 12.06 4.17 1.56
CA GLY A 39 11.63 4.77 0.29
C GLY A 39 12.41 4.28 -0.93
N ASP A 40 13.71 3.97 -0.77
CA ASP A 40 14.60 3.46 -1.80
C ASP A 40 15.63 2.44 -1.24
N LEU A 41 16.46 1.86 -2.12
CA LEU A 41 17.52 0.91 -1.76
C LEU A 41 18.66 1.54 -0.94
N GLY A 42 18.86 2.85 -1.04
CA GLY A 42 19.85 3.60 -0.26
C GLY A 42 19.36 3.94 1.14
N ASN A 43 18.09 3.65 1.46
CA ASN A 43 17.42 4.09 2.67
C ASN A 43 17.60 5.61 2.91
N THR A 44 17.44 6.41 1.85
CA THR A 44 17.64 7.87 1.97
C THR A 44 16.53 8.53 2.78
N ARG A 45 15.35 7.88 2.85
CA ARG A 45 14.13 8.43 3.45
C ARG A 45 13.81 9.83 2.88
N SER A 46 14.13 10.03 1.62
CA SER A 46 13.95 11.29 0.92
C SER A 46 13.16 11.10 -0.36
N ARG A 47 12.48 12.15 -0.80
CA ARG A 47 11.84 12.22 -2.10
C ARG A 47 12.31 13.47 -2.82
N SER A 48 12.54 13.36 -4.13
CA SER A 48 13.02 14.49 -4.91
C SER A 48 11.95 15.58 -4.96
N ILE A 49 12.37 16.84 -4.89
CA ILE A 49 11.45 17.98 -5.02
C ILE A 49 10.78 18.04 -6.40
N HIS A 50 11.39 17.43 -7.41
CA HIS A 50 10.78 17.29 -8.74
C HIS A 50 9.55 16.38 -8.73
N ASP A 51 9.47 15.45 -7.76
CA ASP A 51 8.34 14.52 -7.61
C ASP A 51 7.25 15.07 -6.67
N GLU A 52 7.54 16.16 -5.94
CA GLU A 52 6.60 16.83 -5.01
C GLU A 52 6.67 18.37 -5.09
N PRO A 53 6.30 18.98 -6.23
CA PRO A 53 6.44 20.42 -6.42
C PRO A 53 5.51 21.26 -5.52
N PHE A 54 4.45 20.64 -5.00
CA PHE A 54 3.36 21.32 -4.28
C PHE A 54 3.62 21.52 -2.78
N ILE A 55 4.50 20.72 -2.17
CA ILE A 55 4.90 20.89 -0.77
C ILE A 55 6.33 21.44 -0.77
N ASN A 56 6.47 22.72 -0.41
CA ASN A 56 7.76 23.41 -0.37
C ASN A 56 7.81 24.39 0.81
N PRO A 57 8.99 24.94 1.16
CA PRO A 57 9.13 25.84 2.32
C PRO A 57 8.22 27.07 2.29
N VAL A 58 7.75 27.50 1.11
CA VAL A 58 6.85 28.66 0.97
C VAL A 58 5.39 28.27 1.24
N LEU A 59 4.99 27.06 0.84
CA LEU A 59 3.60 26.58 0.93
C LEU A 59 3.33 25.72 2.18
N ILE A 60 4.37 25.33 2.93
CA ILE A 60 4.23 24.43 4.09
C ILE A 60 3.24 24.95 5.14
N SER A 61 3.14 26.27 5.30
CA SER A 61 2.19 26.91 6.23
C SER A 61 0.73 26.77 5.82
N LYS A 62 0.46 26.39 4.55
CA LYS A 62 -0.88 26.16 4.02
C LYS A 62 -1.29 24.69 4.05
N LEU A 63 -0.43 23.80 4.57
CA LEU A 63 -0.73 22.38 4.63
C LEU A 63 -1.92 22.13 5.56
N GLN A 64 -2.86 21.30 5.12
CA GLN A 64 -4.06 20.96 5.88
C GLN A 64 -4.24 19.45 5.96
N LEU A 65 -4.87 18.98 7.03
CA LEU A 65 -5.28 17.59 7.17
C LEU A 65 -6.24 17.23 6.02
N LYS A 66 -5.80 16.34 5.13
CA LYS A 66 -6.63 15.86 4.01
C LYS A 66 -7.63 14.80 4.48
N TRP A 67 -7.16 13.81 5.24
CA TRP A 67 -7.97 12.75 5.81
C TRP A 67 -7.29 12.15 7.05
N LYS A 68 -8.07 11.43 7.86
CA LYS A 68 -7.58 10.67 9.03
C LYS A 68 -8.24 9.30 9.06
N PHE A 69 -7.52 8.32 9.60
CA PHE A 69 -8.00 6.95 9.76
C PHE A 69 -7.77 6.47 11.19
N PHE A 70 -8.77 5.82 11.81
CA PHE A 70 -8.66 5.28 13.16
C PHE A 70 -8.21 3.82 13.11
N THR A 71 -7.00 3.56 13.63
CA THR A 71 -6.36 2.25 13.59
C THR A 71 -6.78 1.33 14.72
N GLY A 72 -7.33 1.86 15.82
CA GLY A 72 -7.77 1.10 17.00
C GLY A 72 -6.70 0.90 18.06
N ASP A 73 -5.42 0.92 17.69
CA ASP A 73 -4.26 0.89 18.58
C ASP A 73 -3.05 1.50 17.85
N ASP A 74 -1.91 1.57 18.50
CA ASP A 74 -0.68 2.17 17.98
C ASP A 74 -0.28 1.61 16.61
N THR A 75 0.41 2.44 15.83
CA THR A 75 1.10 2.04 14.60
C THR A 75 2.52 2.58 14.67
N THR A 76 3.49 1.68 14.86
CA THR A 76 4.92 2.05 14.95
C THR A 76 5.69 1.82 13.66
N ALA A 77 5.06 1.16 12.68
CA ALA A 77 5.64 0.92 11.37
C ALA A 77 5.55 2.19 10.50
N THR A 78 6.53 2.38 9.62
CA THR A 78 6.36 3.34 8.51
C THR A 78 5.35 2.73 7.53
N PRO A 79 4.32 3.46 7.07
CA PRO A 79 3.41 2.93 6.06
C PRO A 79 4.13 2.71 4.72
N ALA A 80 3.70 1.70 3.96
CA ALA A 80 4.09 1.55 2.57
C ALA A 80 2.97 2.11 1.67
N VAL A 81 3.32 2.74 0.56
CA VAL A 81 2.36 3.30 -0.41
C VAL A 81 2.69 2.78 -1.80
N ALA A 82 1.70 2.22 -2.48
CA ALA A 82 1.83 1.82 -3.89
C ALA A 82 0.45 1.75 -4.55
N ASP A 83 0.37 2.22 -5.79
CA ASP A 83 -0.84 2.22 -6.63
C ASP A 83 -2.07 2.82 -5.92
N GLY A 84 -1.88 3.97 -5.26
CA GLY A 84 -2.94 4.69 -4.57
C GLY A 84 -3.45 4.04 -3.27
N VAL A 85 -2.73 3.07 -2.72
CA VAL A 85 -3.10 2.38 -1.47
C VAL A 85 -1.98 2.48 -0.45
N VAL A 86 -2.34 2.78 0.80
CA VAL A 86 -1.46 2.85 1.96
C VAL A 86 -1.62 1.58 2.79
N TYR A 87 -0.52 0.90 3.09
CA TYR A 87 -0.47 -0.35 3.83
C TYR A 87 0.29 -0.16 5.14
N PHE A 88 -0.28 -0.61 6.25
CA PHE A 88 0.37 -0.54 7.56
C PHE A 88 -0.24 -1.53 8.57
N PRO A 89 0.58 -2.09 9.49
CA PRO A 89 0.07 -2.85 10.62
C PRO A 89 -0.30 -1.94 11.81
N SER A 90 -1.13 -2.47 12.72
CA SER A 90 -1.41 -1.88 14.02
C SER A 90 -1.23 -2.90 15.14
N TRP A 91 -0.92 -2.42 16.33
CA TRP A 91 -0.76 -3.21 17.54
C TRP A 91 -2.06 -3.88 18.01
N ASN A 92 -3.20 -3.54 17.40
CA ASN A 92 -4.46 -4.26 17.59
C ASN A 92 -4.54 -5.62 16.85
N GLY A 93 -3.47 -6.02 16.15
CA GLY A 93 -3.39 -7.29 15.42
C GLY A 93 -3.91 -7.25 13.99
N TYR A 94 -4.24 -6.08 13.45
CA TYR A 94 -4.67 -5.95 12.06
C TYR A 94 -3.58 -5.41 11.14
N LEU A 95 -3.53 -5.96 9.92
CA LEU A 95 -2.92 -5.32 8.76
C LEU A 95 -4.00 -4.57 7.98
N TYR A 96 -3.74 -3.30 7.66
CA TYR A 96 -4.67 -2.43 6.96
C TYR A 96 -4.18 -2.09 5.56
N ALA A 97 -5.13 -1.95 4.65
CA ALA A 97 -4.99 -1.24 3.38
C ALA A 97 -6.06 -0.15 3.31
N VAL A 98 -5.64 1.09 3.09
CA VAL A 98 -6.54 2.23 2.96
C VAL A 98 -6.24 3.01 1.68
N ASN A 99 -7.25 3.61 1.10
CA ASN A 99 -7.11 4.43 -0.09
C ASN A 99 -6.33 5.72 0.25
N ALA A 100 -5.25 5.99 -0.48
CA ALA A 100 -4.33 7.09 -0.20
C ALA A 100 -4.96 8.48 -0.42
N PHE A 101 -6.03 8.57 -1.20
CA PHE A 101 -6.65 9.84 -1.57
C PHE A 101 -7.69 10.30 -0.55
N ASN A 102 -8.43 9.37 0.04
CA ASN A 102 -9.56 9.69 0.93
C ASN A 102 -9.54 8.96 2.29
N GLY A 103 -8.57 8.08 2.53
CA GLY A 103 -8.45 7.31 3.77
C GLY A 103 -9.49 6.20 3.94
N ALA A 104 -10.28 5.89 2.92
CA ALA A 104 -11.29 4.84 3.00
C ALA A 104 -10.64 3.46 3.15
N LEU A 105 -11.21 2.61 4.00
CA LEU A 105 -10.76 1.24 4.16
C LEU A 105 -10.94 0.46 2.85
N VAL A 106 -9.85 -0.10 2.32
CA VAL A 106 -9.88 -1.04 1.19
C VAL A 106 -10.10 -2.46 1.73
N TRP A 107 -9.23 -2.88 2.66
CA TRP A 107 -9.38 -4.13 3.41
C TRP A 107 -8.62 -4.06 4.73
N ARG A 108 -8.99 -4.95 5.66
CA ARG A 108 -8.19 -5.25 6.86
C ARG A 108 -8.14 -6.75 7.09
N ARG A 109 -7.06 -7.23 7.72
CA ARG A 109 -6.87 -8.64 8.03
C ARG A 109 -6.36 -8.82 9.44
N HIS A 110 -7.07 -9.62 10.23
CA HIS A 110 -6.60 -10.03 11.53
C HIS A 110 -5.47 -11.04 11.36
N LEU A 111 -4.27 -10.70 11.85
CA LEU A 111 -3.07 -11.48 11.57
C LEU A 111 -3.07 -12.84 12.24
N GLY A 112 -3.69 -12.98 13.41
CA GLY A 112 -3.86 -14.29 14.07
C GLY A 112 -4.74 -15.24 13.24
N GLU A 113 -5.85 -14.75 12.70
CA GLU A 113 -6.72 -15.53 11.81
C GLU A 113 -6.05 -15.85 10.48
N LEU A 114 -5.37 -14.85 9.90
CA LEU A 114 -4.70 -14.98 8.61
C LEU A 114 -3.59 -16.04 8.64
N THR A 115 -2.88 -16.16 9.76
CA THR A 115 -1.68 -17.01 9.89
C THR A 115 -1.91 -18.28 10.70
N GLY A 116 -2.99 -18.36 11.47
CA GLY A 116 -3.22 -19.43 12.45
C GLY A 116 -2.29 -19.37 13.67
N LEU A 117 -1.49 -18.31 13.81
CA LEU A 117 -0.55 -18.16 14.92
C LEU A 117 -1.29 -17.72 16.19
N SER A 118 -0.96 -18.38 17.29
CA SER A 118 -1.36 -17.94 18.62
C SER A 118 -0.53 -16.72 19.04
N PRO A 119 -1.11 -15.77 19.80
CA PRO A 119 -0.35 -14.64 20.31
C PRO A 119 0.80 -15.08 21.22
N THR A 120 2.01 -14.61 20.94
CA THR A 120 3.18 -14.81 21.82
C THR A 120 3.93 -13.51 22.11
N GLY A 121 3.34 -12.37 21.76
CA GLY A 121 3.91 -11.05 21.94
C GLY A 121 4.18 -10.72 23.42
N ILE A 122 5.27 -10.00 23.68
CA ILE A 122 5.65 -9.56 25.02
C ILE A 122 4.87 -8.28 25.41
N VAL A 123 4.66 -7.39 24.43
CA VAL A 123 4.02 -6.08 24.64
C VAL A 123 2.50 -6.17 24.57
N VAL A 124 1.98 -7.01 23.66
CA VAL A 124 0.54 -7.19 23.45
C VAL A 124 0.20 -8.67 23.34
N ASN A 125 -0.98 -9.04 23.82
CA ASN A 125 -1.50 -10.40 23.74
C ASN A 125 -2.34 -10.62 22.47
N VAL A 126 -1.79 -10.22 21.32
CA VAL A 126 -2.38 -10.45 19.99
C VAL A 126 -1.25 -10.70 18.99
N THR A 127 -1.50 -11.47 17.94
CA THR A 127 -0.55 -11.68 16.83
C THR A 127 -0.46 -10.37 16.03
N VAL A 128 0.71 -9.73 16.02
CA VAL A 128 0.91 -8.45 15.33
C VAL A 128 2.11 -8.46 14.40
N SER A 129 2.19 -7.44 13.54
CA SER A 129 3.42 -7.08 12.86
C SER A 129 3.89 -5.72 13.35
N ARG A 130 5.19 -5.61 13.61
CA ARG A 130 5.87 -4.33 13.91
C ARG A 130 6.66 -3.81 12.70
N THR A 131 6.86 -4.65 11.69
CA THR A 131 7.71 -4.32 10.54
C THR A 131 7.00 -3.37 9.58
N THR A 132 7.74 -2.44 8.99
CA THR A 132 7.26 -1.70 7.83
C THR A 132 6.97 -2.69 6.71
N PRO A 133 5.76 -2.67 6.12
CA PRO A 133 5.45 -3.51 4.97
C PRO A 133 6.41 -3.25 3.81
N ALA A 134 6.85 -4.33 3.17
CA ALA A 134 7.61 -4.27 1.92
C ALA A 134 6.67 -4.63 0.76
N VAL A 135 6.52 -3.72 -0.19
CA VAL A 135 5.77 -3.95 -1.42
C VAL A 135 6.69 -4.60 -2.45
N ALA A 136 6.30 -5.78 -2.93
CA ALA A 136 6.99 -6.51 -3.99
C ALA A 136 5.95 -7.01 -4.99
N ASP A 137 5.84 -6.34 -6.13
CA ASP A 137 4.81 -6.59 -7.15
C ASP A 137 3.41 -6.62 -6.51
N ASP A 138 2.71 -7.76 -6.60
CA ASP A 138 1.36 -7.99 -6.05
C ASP A 138 1.36 -8.34 -4.56
N LEU A 139 2.52 -8.35 -3.90
CA LEU A 139 2.69 -8.82 -2.53
C LEU A 139 3.03 -7.69 -1.55
N ILE A 140 2.52 -7.86 -0.34
CA ILE A 140 2.95 -7.18 0.86
C ILE A 140 3.65 -8.20 1.72
N VAL A 141 4.91 -7.94 2.05
CA VAL A 141 5.70 -8.80 2.92
C VAL A 141 5.90 -8.10 4.26
N ILE A 142 5.57 -8.81 5.34
CA ILE A 142 5.70 -8.35 6.72
C ILE A 142 6.27 -9.46 7.60
N GLY A 143 6.96 -9.07 8.66
CA GLY A 143 7.38 -9.95 9.75
C GLY A 143 6.36 -9.92 10.90
N ILE A 144 6.10 -11.08 11.47
CA ILE A 144 5.25 -11.27 12.65
C ILE A 144 6.10 -11.13 13.92
N TYR A 145 5.49 -10.48 14.91
CA TYR A 145 6.05 -10.27 16.24
C TYR A 145 5.72 -11.46 17.15
N GLY A 146 6.56 -12.51 17.08
CA GLY A 146 6.45 -13.72 17.89
C GLY A 146 5.46 -14.76 17.36
N PRO A 147 5.88 -16.01 17.05
CA PRO A 147 7.24 -16.43 16.68
C PRO A 147 7.78 -15.67 15.45
N ALA A 148 9.06 -15.84 15.09
CA ALA A 148 9.64 -15.11 13.95
C ALA A 148 9.14 -15.73 12.63
N VAL A 149 8.04 -15.19 12.12
CA VAL A 149 7.40 -15.65 10.89
C VAL A 149 7.34 -14.51 9.90
N VAL A 150 7.72 -14.78 8.65
CA VAL A 150 7.51 -13.86 7.54
C VAL A 150 6.29 -14.31 6.78
N VAL A 151 5.40 -13.37 6.45
CA VAL A 151 4.23 -13.66 5.63
C VAL A 151 4.18 -12.74 4.43
N ALA A 152 3.73 -13.28 3.30
CA ALA A 152 3.33 -12.50 2.16
C ALA A 152 1.82 -12.55 1.97
N VAL A 153 1.27 -11.37 1.72
CA VAL A 153 -0.16 -11.14 1.56
C VAL A 153 -0.40 -10.49 0.21
N ASN A 154 -1.41 -10.95 -0.51
CA ASN A 154 -1.82 -10.32 -1.76
C ASN A 154 -2.29 -8.88 -1.51
N ARG A 155 -1.72 -7.90 -2.21
CA ARG A 155 -1.99 -6.47 -2.04
C ARG A 155 -3.45 -6.08 -2.27
N LEU A 156 -4.10 -6.70 -3.25
CA LEU A 156 -5.46 -6.34 -3.64
C LEU A 156 -6.50 -6.89 -2.67
N LYS A 157 -6.31 -8.13 -2.21
CA LYS A 157 -7.33 -8.87 -1.43
C LYS A 157 -6.97 -9.03 0.05
N GLY A 158 -5.73 -8.77 0.45
CA GLY A 158 -5.27 -9.09 1.79
C GLY A 158 -5.23 -10.59 2.08
N THR A 159 -5.20 -11.47 1.08
CA THR A 159 -5.18 -12.93 1.30
C THR A 159 -3.76 -13.42 1.50
N LEU A 160 -3.53 -14.34 2.44
CA LEU A 160 -2.23 -14.97 2.63
C LEU A 160 -1.83 -15.71 1.35
N VAL A 161 -0.61 -15.47 0.87
CA VAL A 161 -0.03 -16.17 -0.28
C VAL A 161 0.96 -17.23 0.19
N TRP A 162 1.87 -16.85 1.10
CA TRP A 162 2.80 -17.78 1.74
C TRP A 162 3.18 -17.31 3.14
N SER A 163 3.70 -18.24 3.93
CA SER A 163 4.23 -18.02 5.27
C SER A 163 5.48 -18.87 5.48
N THR A 164 6.52 -18.26 6.06
CA THR A 164 7.80 -18.92 6.34
C THR A 164 8.17 -18.68 7.79
N VAL A 165 8.32 -19.77 8.56
CA VAL A 165 8.83 -19.71 9.93
C VAL A 165 10.36 -19.63 9.87
N LEU A 166 10.93 -18.55 10.40
CA LEU A 166 12.37 -18.36 10.50
C LEU A 166 12.91 -18.89 11.84
N ASP A 167 12.13 -18.72 12.91
CA ASP A 167 12.43 -19.28 14.23
C ASP A 167 11.11 -19.55 14.99
N PRO A 168 10.82 -20.81 15.35
CA PRO A 168 9.56 -21.19 15.99
C PRO A 168 9.49 -20.82 17.47
N HIS A 169 10.58 -20.35 18.08
CA HIS A 169 10.58 -20.02 19.49
C HIS A 169 9.56 -18.89 19.77
N PRO A 170 8.66 -19.04 20.76
CA PRO A 170 7.58 -18.06 21.01
C PRO A 170 8.05 -16.62 21.23
N ARG A 171 9.28 -16.46 21.73
CA ARG A 171 9.89 -15.14 21.97
C ARG A 171 10.79 -14.64 20.84
N SER A 172 10.95 -15.38 19.75
CA SER A 172 11.71 -14.91 18.60
C SER A 172 10.94 -13.85 17.84
N GLN A 173 11.61 -12.80 17.39
CA GLN A 173 10.96 -11.60 16.84
C GLN A 173 11.66 -11.11 15.59
N ILE A 174 10.86 -10.60 14.64
CA ILE A 174 11.36 -9.85 13.50
C ILE A 174 11.17 -8.37 13.81
N THR A 175 12.27 -7.67 14.07
CA THR A 175 12.26 -6.24 14.41
C THR A 175 12.68 -5.35 13.25
N MET A 176 13.39 -5.90 12.25
CA MET A 176 13.77 -5.19 11.04
C MET A 176 12.71 -5.31 9.95
N SER A 177 12.57 -4.25 9.15
CA SER A 177 11.65 -4.22 8.01
C SER A 177 12.33 -4.80 6.77
N GLY A 178 11.53 -5.31 5.84
CA GLY A 178 12.04 -5.89 4.60
C GLY A 178 12.44 -4.84 3.56
N THR A 179 13.45 -5.15 2.75
CA THR A 179 13.84 -4.37 1.57
C THR A 179 13.52 -5.17 0.31
N PRO A 180 12.57 -4.73 -0.54
CA PRO A 180 12.29 -5.37 -1.81
C PRO A 180 13.40 -5.05 -2.83
N TYR A 181 13.81 -6.06 -3.61
CA TYR A 181 14.77 -5.93 -4.71
C TYR A 181 14.60 -7.07 -5.71
N SER A 182 14.31 -6.74 -6.98
CA SER A 182 14.21 -7.69 -8.10
C SER A 182 13.31 -8.91 -7.83
N GLY A 183 12.10 -8.69 -7.29
CA GLY A 183 11.14 -9.74 -6.96
C GLY A 183 11.44 -10.52 -5.67
N LEU A 184 12.53 -10.18 -4.97
CA LEU A 184 12.89 -10.73 -3.67
C LEU A 184 12.63 -9.69 -2.56
N VAL A 185 12.31 -10.14 -1.35
CA VAL A 185 12.29 -9.28 -0.16
C VAL A 185 13.34 -9.76 0.81
N PHE A 186 14.35 -8.91 1.07
CA PHE A 186 15.40 -9.17 2.04
C PHE A 186 14.93 -8.76 3.43
N LEU A 187 14.89 -9.70 4.36
CA LEU A 187 14.52 -9.48 5.76
C LEU A 187 15.65 -9.94 6.65
N PHE A 188 15.94 -9.18 7.70
CA PHE A 188 16.89 -9.56 8.71
C PHE A 188 16.16 -10.02 9.97
N ILE A 189 16.59 -11.17 10.49
CA ILE A 189 16.15 -11.70 11.77
C ILE A 189 17.08 -11.22 12.88
N HIS A 190 16.49 -10.83 14.01
CA HIS A 190 17.22 -10.57 15.24
C HIS A 190 16.62 -11.46 16.32
N ALA A 191 17.15 -12.67 16.47
CA ALA A 191 16.79 -13.57 17.56
C ALA A 191 17.81 -13.41 18.70
N ILE A 192 17.38 -12.81 19.81
CA ILE A 192 18.11 -12.94 21.08
C ILE A 192 17.48 -14.12 21.83
N THR A 193 18.19 -15.25 21.83
CA THR A 193 17.87 -16.41 22.68
C THR A 193 18.65 -16.24 23.99
N ILE A 194 18.00 -15.72 25.04
CA ILE A 194 18.58 -15.76 26.39
C ILE A 194 18.07 -17.03 27.07
N HIS A 195 18.90 -18.07 27.12
CA HIS A 195 18.69 -19.17 28.07
C HIS A 195 18.92 -18.63 29.49
N LYS A 196 17.88 -18.64 30.32
CA LYS A 196 18.08 -18.77 31.77
C LYS A 196 17.96 -20.25 32.08
N GLU A 197 19.10 -20.92 32.25
CA GLU A 197 19.14 -22.17 33.00
C GLU A 197 18.67 -21.87 34.42
N LYS A 198 17.61 -22.57 34.86
CA LYS A 198 17.35 -22.91 36.26
C LYS A 198 16.64 -24.25 36.30
#